data_AF-A0A3D3NQ62-F1
#
_entry.id   AF-A0A3D3NQ62-F1
#
_cell.length_a   1.000
_cell.length_b   1.000
_cell.length_c   1.000
_cell.angle_alpha   90.00
_cell.angle_beta   90.00
_cell.angle_gamma   90.00
#
_symmetry.space_group_name_H-M   'P 1'
#
loop_
_entity.id
_entity.type
_entity.pdbx_description
1 polymer ?
#
loop_
_entity_poly.entity_id
_entity_poly.type
_entity_poly.pdbx_seq_one_letter_code
_entity_poly.pdbx_strand_id
1 'polypeptide(L)'
;GLPGAVAARVPQLAKAKADVESAKAQLAKARRDLERTILRAPYAGQVLEQTADVGQMVGPGTTLGQIFAVDYVEVRLPLPERESQFLSLPQPFRDGAARSGGKALLKATVAGKPAQWEGRVVRVESALDETTRQVMAVVQVDDPYGRREDGTPPLTIGAFVEAELAGEPLRDVFVIPRAAVRAGNEIILIDRPQNTLRRRVVEPLVSNSRHIVVDSASVSAPKEGDVLCLTPIPFPADGARVLPTIDGQVESPPVGKKAAKQPEDGEPKPKAPVVSQNDGK
;
A
#
# COMPACT_ATOMS: atom_id res chain seq x y z
N GLY A 1 74.24 28.49 42.22
CA GLY A 1 73.28 28.58 41.11
C GLY A 1 73.90 27.88 39.92
N LEU A 2 73.29 26.79 39.44
CA LEU A 2 73.83 26.00 38.33
C LEU A 2 73.65 26.77 37.00
N PRO A 3 74.73 27.17 36.32
CA PRO A 3 74.65 27.76 34.99
C PRO A 3 74.57 26.61 33.97
N GLY A 4 73.40 26.33 33.40
CA GLY A 4 73.28 25.12 32.57
C GLY A 4 71.96 24.88 31.87
N ALA A 5 71.34 25.91 31.28
CA ALA A 5 70.24 25.71 30.33
C ALA A 5 70.34 26.61 29.09
N VAL A 6 71.12 27.70 29.15
CA VAL A 6 71.32 28.63 28.04
C VAL A 6 72.56 28.28 27.20
N ALA A 7 73.54 27.56 27.77
CA ALA A 7 74.75 27.12 27.07
C ALA A 7 74.54 25.86 26.20
N ALA A 8 73.56 25.02 26.54
CA ALA A 8 73.07 23.97 25.67
C ALA A 8 72.00 24.60 24.78
N ARG A 9 72.19 24.60 23.45
CA ARG A 9 71.30 25.21 22.43
C ARG A 9 69.88 24.59 22.35
N VAL A 10 69.40 23.98 23.43
CA VAL A 10 68.11 23.32 23.59
C VAL A 10 66.92 24.21 23.20
N PRO A 11 66.78 25.46 23.68
CA PRO A 11 65.64 26.30 23.27
C PRO A 11 65.70 26.70 21.79
N GLN A 12 66.90 26.89 21.24
CA GLN A 12 67.10 27.23 19.82
C GLN A 12 66.76 26.04 18.91
N LEU A 13 67.14 24.83 19.33
CA LEU A 13 66.81 23.58 18.63
C LEU A 13 65.32 23.24 18.74
N ALA A 14 64.70 23.48 19.90
CA ALA A 14 63.25 23.35 20.07
C ALA A 14 62.49 24.33 19.18
N LYS A 15 62.93 25.59 19.09
CA LYS A 15 62.37 26.60 18.19
C LYS A 15 62.50 26.18 16.72
N ALA A 16 63.71 25.82 16.26
CA ALA A 16 63.92 25.38 14.89
C ALA A 16 63.08 24.13 14.54
N LYS A 17 62.90 23.19 15.48
CA LYS A 17 61.99 22.04 15.30
C LYS A 17 60.53 22.51 15.19
N ALA A 18 60.07 23.41 16.04
CA ALA A 18 58.71 23.95 15.98
C ALA A 18 58.46 24.71 14.67
N ASP A 19 59.45 25.47 14.19
CA ASP A 19 59.37 26.20 12.91
C ASP A 19 59.26 25.22 11.72
N VAL A 20 60.05 24.13 11.73
CA VAL A 20 59.96 23.06 10.74
C VAL A 20 58.60 22.37 10.77
N GLU A 21 58.07 22.04 11.96
CA GLU A 21 56.76 21.42 12.08
C GLU A 21 55.63 22.36 11.62
N SER A 22 55.73 23.67 11.93
CA SER A 22 54.81 24.68 11.42
C SER A 22 54.83 24.77 9.90
N ALA A 23 56.02 24.83 9.29
CA ALA A 23 56.19 24.88 7.84
C ALA A 23 55.65 23.61 7.16
N LYS A 24 55.87 22.42 7.76
CA LYS A 24 55.27 21.16 7.28
C LYS A 24 53.75 21.19 7.35
N ALA A 25 53.17 21.71 8.43
CA ALA A 25 51.73 21.84 8.57
C ALA A 25 51.13 22.80 7.52
N GLN A 26 51.81 23.92 7.24
CA GLN A 26 51.41 24.86 6.18
C GLN A 26 51.47 24.21 4.79
N LEU A 27 52.53 23.44 4.49
CA LEU A 27 52.64 22.70 3.25
C LEU A 27 51.50 21.67 3.10
N ALA A 28 51.20 20.92 4.16
CA ALA A 28 50.12 19.94 4.16
C ALA A 28 48.74 20.60 3.97
N LYS A 29 48.55 21.81 4.53
CA LYS A 29 47.33 22.61 4.30
C LYS A 29 47.23 23.05 2.84
N ALA A 30 48.28 23.66 2.28
CA ALA A 30 48.29 24.12 0.89
C ALA A 30 48.06 22.98 -0.11
N ARG A 31 48.59 21.77 0.17
CA ARG A 31 48.32 20.57 -0.64
C ARG A 31 46.84 20.16 -0.61
N ARG A 32 46.24 20.10 0.57
CA ARG A 32 44.79 19.80 0.72
C ARG A 32 43.91 20.85 0.05
N ASP A 33 44.31 22.13 0.14
CA ASP A 33 43.58 23.22 -0.50
C ASP A 33 43.65 23.09 -2.03
N LEU A 34 44.80 22.70 -2.59
CA LEU A 34 44.96 22.41 -4.02
C LEU A 34 44.13 21.18 -4.45
N GLU A 35 44.16 20.09 -3.68
CA GLU A 35 43.34 18.89 -3.98
C GLU A 35 41.85 19.21 -4.04
N ARG A 36 41.37 20.09 -3.15
CA ARG A 36 39.97 20.54 -3.11
C ARG A 36 39.55 21.43 -4.28
N THR A 37 40.49 21.89 -5.10
CA THR A 37 40.16 22.61 -6.35
C THR A 37 39.70 21.68 -7.46
N ILE A 38 40.04 20.38 -7.38
CA ILE A 38 39.60 19.37 -8.34
C ILE A 38 38.42 18.62 -7.74
N LEU A 39 37.22 19.03 -8.15
CA LEU A 39 35.99 18.42 -7.68
C LEU A 39 35.68 17.17 -8.51
N ARG A 40 35.63 16.03 -7.82
CA ARG A 40 35.31 14.73 -8.40
C ARG A 40 34.00 14.24 -7.81
N ALA A 41 33.15 13.65 -8.65
CA ALA A 41 31.96 12.98 -8.18
C ALA A 41 32.35 11.81 -7.24
N PRO A 42 31.69 11.66 -6.07
CA PRO A 42 32.00 10.58 -5.13
C PRO A 42 31.53 9.20 -5.62
N TYR A 43 30.67 9.14 -6.63
CA TYR A 43 30.12 7.91 -7.22
C TYR A 43 29.88 8.09 -8.71
N ALA A 44 29.69 6.96 -9.42
CA ALA A 44 29.25 6.96 -10.81
C ALA A 44 27.81 7.45 -10.89
N GLY A 45 27.57 8.48 -11.69
CA GLY A 45 26.29 9.15 -11.72
C GLY A 45 26.09 10.01 -12.95
N GLN A 46 24.88 10.51 -13.10
CA GLN A 46 24.52 11.45 -14.14
C GLN A 46 24.24 12.82 -13.51
N VAL A 47 24.64 13.89 -14.23
CA VAL A 47 24.40 15.26 -13.81
C VAL A 47 22.93 15.61 -14.07
N LEU A 48 22.22 15.98 -13.02
CA LEU A 48 20.83 16.46 -13.09
C LEU A 48 20.79 17.96 -13.33
N GLU A 49 21.59 18.70 -12.57
CA GLU A 49 21.65 20.15 -12.62
C GLU A 49 23.11 20.61 -12.48
N GLN A 50 23.49 21.60 -13.28
CA GLN A 50 24.76 22.30 -13.15
C GLN A 50 24.45 23.77 -12.85
N THR A 51 24.87 24.25 -11.68
CA THR A 51 24.56 25.62 -11.22
C THR A 51 25.73 26.57 -11.39
N ALA A 52 26.92 26.06 -11.71
CA ALA A 52 28.13 26.85 -11.90
C ALA A 52 28.75 26.59 -13.28
N ASP A 53 29.19 27.66 -13.94
CA ASP A 53 29.78 27.61 -15.28
C ASP A 53 31.22 28.12 -15.32
N VAL A 54 31.90 27.80 -16.42
CA VAL A 54 33.28 28.24 -16.65
C VAL A 54 33.36 29.77 -16.62
N GLY A 55 34.29 30.29 -15.80
CA GLY A 55 34.50 31.72 -15.61
C GLY A 55 33.74 32.31 -14.42
N GLN A 56 32.87 31.55 -13.76
CA GLN A 56 32.23 31.98 -12.52
C GLN A 56 33.13 31.75 -11.31
N MET A 57 33.07 32.67 -10.35
CA MET A 57 33.78 32.56 -9.09
C MET A 57 32.92 31.79 -8.08
N VAL A 58 33.46 30.71 -7.51
CA VAL A 58 32.77 29.87 -6.53
C VAL A 58 33.54 29.84 -5.22
N GLY A 59 32.82 29.80 -4.09
CA GLY A 59 33.39 29.80 -2.75
C GLY A 59 33.22 28.46 -2.04
N PRO A 60 33.85 28.29 -0.87
CA PRO A 60 33.57 27.15 -0.01
C PRO A 60 32.09 27.09 0.37
N GLY A 61 31.46 25.93 0.18
CA GLY A 61 30.04 25.72 0.46
C GLY A 61 29.09 26.14 -0.66
N THR A 62 29.59 26.69 -1.77
CA THR A 62 28.75 26.94 -2.96
C THR A 62 28.34 25.62 -3.61
N THR A 63 27.04 25.43 -3.81
CA THR A 63 26.50 24.30 -4.59
C THR A 63 26.85 24.50 -6.07
N LEU A 64 27.47 23.51 -6.69
CA LEU A 64 27.87 23.54 -8.11
C LEU A 64 26.95 22.75 -9.03
N GLY A 65 26.12 21.90 -8.44
CA GLY A 65 25.17 21.08 -9.17
C GLY A 65 24.62 19.94 -8.33
N GLN A 66 23.76 19.17 -8.97
CA GLN A 66 23.16 17.97 -8.42
C GLN A 66 23.47 16.81 -9.35
N ILE A 67 23.94 15.71 -8.78
CA ILE A 67 24.17 14.45 -9.47
C ILE A 67 23.34 13.36 -8.81
N PHE A 68 22.98 12.33 -9.56
CA PHE A 68 22.34 11.13 -9.02
C PHE A 68 23.11 9.88 -9.43
N ALA A 69 23.06 8.87 -8.58
CA ALA A 69 23.72 7.61 -8.84
C ALA A 69 22.93 6.80 -9.88
N VAL A 70 23.64 6.08 -10.75
CA VAL A 70 23.03 5.31 -11.86
C VAL A 70 22.98 3.80 -11.57
N ASP A 71 23.49 3.38 -10.42
CA ASP A 71 23.53 2.00 -9.96
C ASP A 71 22.14 1.48 -9.57
N TYR A 72 21.33 2.32 -8.94
CA TYR A 72 19.95 1.99 -8.61
C TYR A 72 19.04 3.22 -8.54
N VAL A 73 17.73 3.00 -8.68
CA VAL A 73 16.69 4.02 -8.45
C VAL A 73 15.76 3.54 -7.35
N GLU A 74 15.45 4.45 -6.44
CA GLU A 74 14.44 4.25 -5.40
C GLU A 74 13.09 4.83 -5.85
N VAL A 75 12.05 4.02 -5.69
CA VAL A 75 10.66 4.38 -5.95
C VAL A 75 9.92 4.41 -4.62
N ARG A 76 9.35 5.57 -4.30
CA ARG A 76 8.60 5.79 -3.06
C ARG A 76 7.12 5.47 -3.32
N LEU A 77 6.60 4.51 -2.58
CA LEU A 77 5.24 4.00 -2.72
C LEU A 77 4.46 4.30 -1.43
N PRO A 78 3.41 5.14 -1.49
CA PRO A 78 2.51 5.30 -0.36
C PRO A 78 1.76 3.99 -0.12
N LEU A 79 1.86 3.47 1.10
CA LEU A 79 1.16 2.27 1.54
C LEU A 79 0.11 2.63 2.61
N PRO A 80 -1.18 2.40 2.33
CA PRO A 80 -2.21 2.47 3.36
C PRO A 80 -1.97 1.44 4.46
N GLU A 81 -2.18 1.83 5.72
CA GLU A 81 -2.00 0.96 6.90
C GLU A 81 -2.81 -0.34 6.83
N ARG A 82 -4.02 -0.29 6.26
CA ARG A 82 -4.87 -1.49 6.11
C ARG A 82 -4.33 -2.50 5.11
N GLU A 83 -3.48 -2.07 4.17
CA GLU A 83 -2.93 -2.94 3.14
C GLU A 83 -1.54 -3.46 3.55
N SER A 84 -0.79 -2.66 4.32
CA SER A 84 0.54 -3.03 4.79
C SER A 84 0.54 -4.29 5.67
N GLN A 85 -0.57 -4.59 6.37
CA GLN A 85 -0.71 -5.82 7.17
C GLN A 85 -0.65 -7.11 6.33
N PHE A 86 -0.95 -7.03 5.02
CA PHE A 86 -0.95 -8.18 4.11
C PHE A 86 0.36 -8.30 3.32
N LEU A 87 1.32 -7.40 3.54
CA LEU A 87 2.58 -7.36 2.83
C LEU A 87 3.72 -7.85 3.73
N SER A 88 4.60 -8.66 3.15
CA SER A 88 5.88 -9.02 3.77
C SER A 88 6.87 -7.86 3.61
N LEU A 89 6.77 -6.90 4.52
CA LEU A 89 7.59 -5.69 4.55
C LEU A 89 8.80 -5.86 5.50
N PRO A 90 9.97 -5.28 5.15
CA PRO A 90 11.12 -5.24 6.04
C PRO A 90 10.75 -4.41 7.28
N GLN A 91 10.72 -5.04 8.45
CA GLN A 91 10.45 -4.36 9.71
C GLN A 91 11.77 -3.92 10.37
N PRO A 92 11.84 -2.69 10.91
CA PRO A 92 13.02 -2.18 11.59
C PRO A 92 13.11 -2.75 13.03
N PHE A 93 13.18 -4.07 13.18
CA PHE A 93 13.49 -4.67 14.49
C PHE A 93 14.99 -4.56 14.76
N ARG A 94 15.33 -4.07 15.96
CA ARG A 94 16.73 -3.92 16.42
C ARG A 94 17.49 -5.25 16.50
N ASP A 95 16.78 -6.36 16.70
CA ASP A 95 17.37 -7.65 17.08
C ASP A 95 17.08 -8.80 16.08
N GLY A 96 16.58 -8.48 14.87
CA GLY A 96 16.20 -9.48 13.87
C GLY A 96 16.86 -9.23 12.52
N ALA A 97 17.25 -10.30 11.83
CA ALA A 97 17.70 -10.22 10.45
C ALA A 97 16.63 -9.49 9.61
N ALA A 98 17.04 -8.42 8.91
CA ALA A 98 16.16 -7.70 8.00
C ALA A 98 15.58 -8.70 7.00
N ARG A 99 14.27 -8.97 7.10
CA ARG A 99 13.58 -9.76 6.07
C ARG A 99 13.72 -8.98 4.77
N SER A 100 14.33 -9.59 3.74
CA SER A 100 14.29 -9.04 2.39
C SER A 100 12.83 -8.77 2.07
N GLY A 101 12.49 -7.51 1.77
CA GLY A 101 11.12 -7.20 1.39
C GLY A 101 10.73 -7.93 0.10
N GLY A 102 9.42 -8.05 -0.10
CA GLY A 102 8.86 -8.72 -1.26
C GLY A 102 9.37 -8.17 -2.60
N LYS A 103 9.26 -8.98 -3.65
CA LYS A 103 9.44 -8.53 -5.03
C LYS A 103 8.31 -7.56 -5.39
N ALA A 104 8.65 -6.51 -6.13
CA ALA A 104 7.70 -5.56 -6.67
C ALA A 104 7.87 -5.48 -8.19
N LEU A 105 6.77 -5.46 -8.93
CA LEU A 105 6.77 -5.22 -10.37
C LEU A 105 6.30 -3.80 -10.62
N LEU A 106 7.17 -2.96 -11.16
CA LEU A 106 6.87 -1.58 -11.51
C LEU A 106 6.48 -1.51 -12.97
N LYS A 107 5.38 -0.81 -13.27
CA LYS A 107 4.84 -0.61 -14.62
C LYS A 107 4.70 0.87 -14.90
N ALA A 108 5.11 1.30 -16.09
CA ALA A 108 4.85 2.66 -16.56
C ALA A 108 4.71 2.68 -18.09
N THR A 109 4.16 3.78 -18.60
CA THR A 109 4.17 4.04 -20.04
C THR A 109 5.26 5.07 -20.33
N VAL A 110 6.31 4.64 -21.03
CA VAL A 110 7.45 5.49 -21.40
C VAL A 110 7.46 5.67 -22.92
N ALA A 111 7.43 6.91 -23.39
CA ALA A 111 7.36 7.23 -24.81
C ALA A 111 6.24 6.47 -25.57
N GLY A 112 5.08 6.29 -24.92
CA GLY A 112 3.93 5.60 -25.49
C GLY A 112 4.01 4.07 -25.53
N LYS A 113 5.07 3.47 -24.96
CA LYS A 113 5.22 2.01 -24.85
C LYS A 113 5.13 1.57 -23.40
N PRO A 114 4.44 0.45 -23.11
CA PRO A 114 4.45 -0.13 -21.77
C PRO A 114 5.86 -0.63 -21.46
N ALA A 115 6.35 -0.29 -20.28
CA ALA A 115 7.64 -0.69 -19.75
C ALA A 115 7.44 -1.26 -18.35
N GLN A 116 8.26 -2.26 -18.01
CA GLN A 116 8.21 -2.89 -16.70
C GLN A 116 9.60 -3.09 -16.12
N TRP A 117 9.72 -2.92 -14.81
CA TRP A 117 10.95 -3.13 -14.07
C TRP A 117 10.68 -3.97 -12.84
N GLU A 118 11.50 -4.98 -12.61
CA GLU A 118 11.51 -5.70 -11.35
C GLU A 118 12.30 -4.90 -10.32
N GLY A 119 11.71 -4.74 -9.14
CA GLY A 119 12.34 -4.12 -7.99
C GLY A 119 12.12 -4.94 -6.72
N ARG A 120 12.72 -4.48 -5.64
CA ARG A 120 12.60 -5.11 -4.32
C ARG A 120 12.29 -4.08 -3.26
N VAL A 121 11.38 -4.39 -2.35
CA VAL A 121 11.15 -3.52 -1.19
C VAL A 121 12.37 -3.62 -0.27
N VAL A 122 13.12 -2.53 -0.14
CA VAL A 122 14.37 -2.50 0.66
C VAL A 122 14.16 -1.92 2.04
N ARG A 123 13.19 -1.00 2.18
CA ARG A 123 12.84 -0.41 3.47
C ARG A 123 11.41 0.10 3.49
N VAL A 124 10.89 0.26 4.69
CA VAL A 124 9.68 1.02 4.97
C VAL A 124 10.08 2.19 5.85
N GLU A 125 9.69 3.40 5.46
CA GLU A 125 9.97 4.61 6.22
C GLU A 125 9.19 4.55 7.53
N SER A 126 9.90 4.62 8.66
CA SER A 126 9.30 4.58 10.00
C SER A 126 8.53 5.85 10.36
N ALA A 127 8.59 6.88 9.52
CA ALA A 127 7.85 8.12 9.67
C ALA A 127 6.61 8.10 8.77
N LEU A 128 5.47 8.49 9.35
CA LEU A 128 4.29 8.82 8.58
C LEU A 128 4.56 10.11 7.80
N ASP A 129 4.16 10.15 6.54
CA ASP A 129 4.14 11.39 5.78
C ASP A 129 3.15 12.38 6.44
N GLU A 130 3.59 13.60 6.72
CA GLU A 130 2.84 14.57 7.53
C GLU A 130 1.52 14.99 6.85
N THR A 131 1.47 14.94 5.52
CA THR A 131 0.30 15.38 4.74
C THR A 131 -0.72 14.26 4.60
N THR A 132 -0.25 13.07 4.22
CA THR A 132 -1.11 11.93 3.87
C THR A 132 -1.36 11.00 5.05
N ARG A 133 -0.54 11.08 6.10
CA ARG A 133 -0.47 10.10 7.21
C ARG A 133 -0.34 8.67 6.73
N GLN A 134 0.37 8.49 5.61
CA GLN A 134 0.67 7.19 5.05
C GLN A 134 2.10 6.79 5.35
N VAL A 135 2.32 5.49 5.49
CA VAL A 135 3.65 4.91 5.56
C VAL A 135 4.19 4.81 4.13
N MET A 136 5.46 5.12 3.93
CA MET A 136 6.09 5.05 2.60
C MET A 136 6.98 3.80 2.52
N ALA A 137 6.68 2.88 1.60
CA ALA A 137 7.62 1.82 1.24
C ALA A 137 8.57 2.32 0.15
N VAL A 138 9.80 1.81 0.17
CA VAL A 138 10.81 2.13 -0.83
C VAL A 138 11.20 0.87 -1.56
N VAL A 139 10.94 0.90 -2.87
CA VAL A 139 11.31 -0.15 -3.82
C VAL A 139 12.55 0.28 -4.55
N GLN A 140 13.59 -0.54 -4.50
CA GLN A 140 14.82 -0.34 -5.26
C GLN A 140 14.76 -1.12 -6.57
N VAL A 141 15.09 -0.45 -7.68
CA VAL A 141 15.35 -1.06 -8.98
C VAL A 141 16.84 -0.93 -9.27
N ASP A 142 17.49 -2.07 -9.45
CA ASP A 142 18.91 -2.12 -9.80
C ASP A 142 19.09 -1.92 -11.31
N ASP A 143 20.18 -1.24 -11.68
CA ASP A 143 20.56 -0.87 -13.05
C ASP A 143 19.37 -0.39 -13.92
N PRO A 144 18.68 0.68 -13.50
CA PRO A 144 17.50 1.19 -14.21
C PRO A 144 17.86 1.90 -15.52
N TYR A 145 19.15 2.20 -15.75
CA TYR A 145 19.67 2.87 -16.95
C TYR A 145 20.41 1.93 -17.90
N GLY A 146 20.73 0.71 -17.45
CA GLY A 146 21.34 -0.32 -18.26
C GLY A 146 20.49 -0.63 -19.49
N ARG A 147 21.16 -0.82 -20.64
CA ARG A 147 20.47 -1.25 -21.86
C ARG A 147 20.00 -2.68 -21.66
N ARG A 148 18.69 -2.86 -21.52
CA ARG A 148 18.08 -4.18 -21.42
C ARG A 148 17.89 -4.79 -22.81
N GLU A 149 18.06 -6.11 -22.92
CA GLU A 149 17.93 -6.85 -24.19
C GLU A 149 16.50 -6.82 -24.74
N ASP A 150 15.51 -6.68 -23.86
CA ASP A 150 14.09 -6.56 -24.20
C ASP A 150 13.71 -5.19 -24.81
N GLY A 151 14.66 -4.25 -24.90
CA GLY A 151 14.43 -2.90 -25.41
C GLY A 151 13.62 -2.01 -24.47
N THR A 152 13.45 -2.42 -23.21
CA THR A 152 12.77 -1.62 -22.19
C THR A 152 13.55 -0.31 -21.96
N PRO A 153 12.89 0.86 -22.09
CA PRO A 153 13.56 2.14 -21.86
C PRO A 153 13.98 2.31 -20.40
N PRO A 154 14.96 3.19 -20.12
CA PRO A 154 15.40 3.43 -18.76
C PRO A 154 14.29 4.05 -17.91
N LEU A 155 14.29 3.77 -16.61
CA LEU A 155 13.35 4.37 -15.68
C LEU A 155 13.75 5.83 -15.41
N THR A 156 12.94 6.78 -15.88
CA THR A 156 13.20 8.21 -15.70
C THR A 156 12.88 8.65 -14.28
N ILE A 157 13.77 9.44 -13.68
CA ILE A 157 13.54 10.05 -12.35
C ILE A 157 12.35 10.98 -12.41
N GLY A 158 11.50 10.91 -11.38
CA GLY A 158 10.28 11.71 -11.30
C GLY A 158 9.12 11.19 -12.14
N ALA A 159 9.29 10.08 -12.87
CA ALA A 159 8.17 9.40 -13.52
C ALA A 159 7.23 8.78 -12.49
N PHE A 160 5.93 8.83 -12.77
CA PHE A 160 4.94 8.08 -12.02
C PHE A 160 4.93 6.63 -12.53
N VAL A 161 4.98 5.69 -11.59
CA VAL A 161 4.92 4.25 -11.87
C VAL A 161 3.80 3.62 -11.05
N GLU A 162 3.19 2.59 -11.61
CA GLU A 162 2.29 1.69 -10.88
C GLU A 162 3.12 0.54 -10.32
N ALA A 163 2.90 0.17 -9.07
CA ALA A 163 3.62 -0.90 -8.41
C ALA A 163 2.68 -2.04 -8.03
N GLU A 164 3.00 -3.25 -8.49
CA GLU A 164 2.35 -4.47 -8.05
C GLU A 164 3.26 -5.17 -7.04
N LEU A 165 2.79 -5.26 -5.80
CA LEU A 165 3.49 -5.97 -4.72
C LEU A 165 2.80 -7.30 -4.45
N ALA A 166 3.60 -8.36 -4.32
CA ALA A 166 3.09 -9.64 -3.87
C ALA A 166 2.83 -9.60 -2.36
N GLY A 167 1.56 -9.77 -1.97
CA GLY A 167 1.16 -9.97 -0.58
C GLY A 167 1.14 -11.44 -0.17
N GLU A 168 0.87 -11.67 1.11
CA GLU A 168 0.66 -13.01 1.66
C GLU A 168 -0.69 -13.57 1.20
N PRO A 169 -0.78 -14.85 0.82
CA PRO A 169 -2.04 -15.46 0.43
C PRO A 169 -2.97 -15.57 1.65
N LEU A 170 -4.17 -14.99 1.53
CA LEU A 170 -5.22 -15.11 2.53
C LEU A 170 -5.82 -16.52 2.49
N ARG A 171 -5.89 -17.18 3.64
CA ARG A 171 -6.50 -18.50 3.83
C ARG A 171 -7.76 -18.36 4.65
N ASP A 172 -8.67 -19.33 4.51
CA ASP A 172 -9.89 -19.41 5.31
C ASP A 172 -10.73 -18.12 5.22
N VAL A 173 -11.03 -17.71 3.98
CA VAL A 173 -11.78 -16.49 3.68
C VAL A 173 -12.98 -16.77 2.78
N PHE A 174 -14.01 -15.95 2.93
CA PHE A 174 -15.12 -15.88 1.99
C PHE A 174 -14.91 -14.73 0.99
N VAL A 175 -14.93 -15.04 -0.30
CA VAL A 175 -14.88 -14.06 -1.38
C VAL A 175 -16.30 -13.77 -1.83
N ILE A 176 -16.76 -12.54 -1.60
CA ILE A 176 -18.12 -12.11 -1.90
C ILE A 176 -18.08 -11.11 -3.05
N PRO A 177 -18.79 -11.35 -4.17
CA PRO A 177 -18.88 -10.39 -5.27
C PRO A 177 -19.44 -9.06 -4.80
N ARG A 178 -18.84 -7.95 -5.25
CA ARG A 178 -19.25 -6.58 -4.86
C ARG A 178 -20.71 -6.29 -5.20
N ALA A 179 -21.22 -6.90 -6.28
CA ALA A 179 -22.62 -6.79 -6.69
C ALA A 179 -23.63 -7.33 -5.66
N ALA A 180 -23.21 -8.24 -4.77
CA ALA A 180 -24.06 -8.80 -3.71
C ALA A 180 -24.01 -7.98 -2.40
N VAL A 181 -23.10 -6.99 -2.33
CA VAL A 181 -22.85 -6.18 -1.14
C VAL A 181 -23.59 -4.86 -1.28
N ARG A 182 -24.39 -4.53 -0.27
CA ARG A 182 -25.18 -3.29 -0.16
C ARG A 182 -24.43 -2.24 0.65
N ALA A 183 -25.02 -1.04 0.70
CA ALA A 183 -24.52 0.03 1.55
C ALA A 183 -24.38 -0.43 3.00
N GLY A 184 -23.29 -0.04 3.65
CA GLY A 184 -22.98 -0.45 5.03
C GLY A 184 -22.39 -1.87 5.17
N ASN A 185 -21.82 -2.44 4.09
CA ASN A 185 -21.26 -3.81 4.07
C ASN A 185 -22.30 -4.89 4.42
N GLU A 186 -23.54 -4.69 3.97
CA GLU A 186 -24.61 -5.64 4.19
C GLU A 186 -24.72 -6.63 3.03
N ILE A 187 -24.82 -7.91 3.34
CA ILE A 187 -25.13 -8.98 2.41
C ILE A 187 -26.50 -9.60 2.75
N ILE A 188 -27.11 -10.22 1.75
CA ILE A 188 -28.35 -10.97 1.92
C ILE A 188 -28.05 -12.45 1.78
N LEU A 189 -28.37 -13.20 2.82
CA LEU A 189 -28.29 -14.65 2.86
C LEU A 189 -29.71 -15.22 2.73
N ILE A 190 -29.81 -16.44 2.23
CA ILE A 190 -31.04 -17.21 2.16
C ILE A 190 -30.89 -18.39 3.12
N ASP A 191 -31.69 -18.37 4.19
CA ASP A 191 -31.74 -19.45 5.17
C ASP A 191 -32.59 -20.60 4.63
N ARG A 192 -31.98 -21.77 4.56
CA ARG A 192 -32.63 -23.03 4.15
C ARG A 192 -32.98 -23.87 5.38
N PRO A 193 -34.02 -24.73 5.31
CA PRO A 193 -34.86 -25.04 4.14
C PRO A 193 -36.08 -24.11 3.91
N GLN A 194 -36.31 -23.10 4.74
CA GLN A 194 -37.53 -22.28 4.69
C GLN A 194 -37.51 -21.23 3.57
N ASN A 195 -36.38 -21.05 2.90
CA ASN A 195 -36.12 -20.07 1.85
C ASN A 195 -36.49 -18.66 2.30
N THR A 196 -35.96 -18.24 3.46
CA THR A 196 -36.19 -16.91 4.02
C THR A 196 -34.95 -16.04 3.92
N LEU A 197 -35.13 -14.76 3.63
CA LEU A 197 -34.03 -13.81 3.59
C LEU A 197 -33.54 -13.49 5.01
N ARG A 198 -32.22 -13.37 5.14
CA ARG A 198 -31.53 -12.91 6.34
C ARG A 198 -30.45 -11.91 5.97
N ARG A 199 -30.57 -10.70 6.49
CA ARG A 199 -29.59 -9.63 6.35
C ARG A 199 -28.41 -9.89 7.28
N ARG A 200 -27.21 -9.61 6.80
CA ARG A 200 -25.99 -9.72 7.59
C ARG A 200 -25.04 -8.59 7.24
N VAL A 201 -24.62 -7.83 8.23
CA VAL A 201 -23.49 -6.89 8.07
C VAL A 201 -22.21 -7.69 8.25
N VAL A 202 -21.29 -7.57 7.29
CA VAL A 202 -19.96 -8.21 7.32
C VAL A 202 -18.85 -7.19 7.50
N GLU A 203 -17.74 -7.62 8.07
CA GLU A 203 -16.53 -6.82 8.21
C GLU A 203 -15.48 -7.32 7.21
N PRO A 204 -15.27 -6.62 6.08
CA PRO A 204 -14.31 -7.05 5.08
C PRO A 204 -12.86 -6.82 5.55
N LEU A 205 -12.02 -7.84 5.40
CA LEU A 205 -10.56 -7.72 5.53
C LEU A 205 -9.99 -6.85 4.40
N VAL A 206 -10.45 -7.10 3.17
CA VAL A 206 -10.05 -6.39 1.95
C VAL A 206 -11.28 -6.13 1.10
N SER A 207 -11.30 -4.99 0.41
CA SER A 207 -12.37 -4.62 -0.51
C SER A 207 -11.78 -3.99 -1.77
N ASN A 208 -12.19 -4.47 -2.94
CA ASN A 208 -11.88 -3.85 -4.22
C ASN A 208 -13.15 -3.62 -5.04
N SER A 209 -13.01 -3.20 -6.30
CA SER A 209 -14.14 -2.90 -7.18
C SER A 209 -14.95 -4.13 -7.59
N ARG A 210 -14.39 -5.35 -7.46
CA ARG A 210 -15.01 -6.59 -7.91
C ARG A 210 -15.50 -7.48 -6.76
N HIS A 211 -14.77 -7.53 -5.65
CA HIS A 211 -15.05 -8.43 -4.53
C HIS A 211 -14.73 -7.76 -3.19
N ILE A 212 -15.37 -8.26 -2.14
CA ILE A 212 -14.93 -8.11 -0.76
C ILE A 212 -14.46 -9.46 -0.24
N VAL A 213 -13.48 -9.46 0.66
CA VAL A 213 -12.94 -10.66 1.29
C VAL A 213 -13.23 -10.56 2.78
N VAL A 214 -13.87 -11.59 3.34
CA VAL A 214 -14.26 -11.65 4.76
C VAL A 214 -13.55 -12.83 5.40
N ASP A 215 -12.96 -12.61 6.59
CA ASP A 215 -12.38 -13.68 7.39
C ASP A 215 -13.45 -14.70 7.79
N SER A 216 -13.24 -15.99 7.53
CA SER A 216 -14.19 -17.03 7.93
C SER A 216 -14.33 -17.18 9.45
N ALA A 217 -13.31 -16.79 10.22
CA ALA A 217 -13.34 -16.82 11.68
C ALA A 217 -14.07 -15.62 12.30
N SER A 218 -14.39 -14.60 11.50
CA SER A 218 -15.10 -13.42 12.01
C SER A 218 -16.50 -13.79 12.47
N VAL A 219 -16.92 -13.24 13.61
CA VAL A 219 -18.28 -13.41 14.13
C VAL A 219 -19.30 -12.99 13.09
N SER A 220 -18.99 -11.95 12.31
CA SER A 220 -19.86 -11.38 11.27
C SER A 220 -19.87 -12.18 9.96
N ALA A 221 -18.99 -13.18 9.80
CA ALA A 221 -18.84 -13.93 8.57
C ALA A 221 -20.08 -14.76 8.21
N PRO A 222 -20.30 -15.01 6.90
CA PRO A 222 -21.14 -16.12 6.46
C PRO A 222 -20.60 -17.45 6.98
N LYS A 223 -21.47 -18.46 7.04
CA LYS A 223 -21.08 -19.83 7.35
C LYS A 223 -20.99 -20.67 6.08
N GLU A 224 -20.21 -21.73 6.14
CA GLU A 224 -20.20 -22.72 5.07
C GLU A 224 -21.61 -23.29 4.86
N GLY A 225 -22.06 -23.31 3.61
CA GLY A 225 -23.41 -23.73 3.23
C GLY A 225 -24.47 -22.63 3.22
N ASP A 226 -24.16 -21.42 3.71
CA ASP A 226 -25.03 -20.25 3.53
C ASP A 226 -25.17 -19.91 2.05
N VAL A 227 -26.39 -19.56 1.63
CA VAL A 227 -26.69 -19.20 0.22
C VAL A 227 -26.70 -17.69 0.09
N LEU A 228 -25.76 -17.13 -0.68
CA LEU A 228 -25.66 -15.70 -0.94
C LEU A 228 -26.65 -15.27 -2.05
N CYS A 229 -27.48 -14.28 -1.76
CA CYS A 229 -28.36 -13.68 -2.77
C CYS A 229 -27.60 -12.66 -3.61
N LEU A 230 -27.33 -13.00 -4.88
CA LEU A 230 -26.67 -12.10 -5.84
C LEU A 230 -27.64 -11.11 -6.50
N THR A 231 -28.94 -11.43 -6.53
CA THR A 231 -29.94 -10.59 -7.19
C THR A 231 -30.29 -9.38 -6.33
N PRO A 232 -30.24 -8.15 -6.87
CA PRO A 232 -30.67 -6.96 -6.15
C PRO A 232 -32.16 -7.01 -5.82
N ILE A 233 -32.49 -6.99 -4.53
CA ILE A 233 -33.87 -6.91 -4.02
C ILE A 233 -34.04 -5.52 -3.41
N PRO A 234 -34.94 -4.64 -3.91
CA PRO A 234 -35.03 -3.25 -3.42
C PRO A 234 -35.28 -3.14 -1.91
N PHE A 235 -36.15 -3.99 -1.36
CA PHE A 235 -36.54 -3.97 0.05
C PHE A 235 -36.50 -5.38 0.65
N PRO A 236 -35.30 -5.92 0.99
CA PRO A 236 -35.20 -7.24 1.61
C PRO A 236 -35.62 -7.10 3.07
N ALA A 237 -36.79 -7.63 3.42
CA ALA A 237 -37.18 -7.78 4.81
C ALA A 237 -36.64 -9.09 5.37
N ASP A 238 -36.10 -9.07 6.59
CA ASP A 238 -35.71 -10.30 7.29
C ASP A 238 -36.92 -11.21 7.47
N GLY A 239 -36.73 -12.50 7.20
CA GLY A 239 -37.80 -13.50 7.23
C GLY A 239 -38.69 -13.53 5.98
N ALA A 240 -38.50 -12.63 5.01
CA ALA A 240 -39.26 -12.67 3.76
C ALA A 240 -38.99 -13.97 3.01
N ARG A 241 -40.06 -14.66 2.58
CA ARG A 241 -39.92 -15.89 1.80
C ARG A 241 -39.60 -15.58 0.35
N VAL A 242 -38.68 -16.36 -0.21
CA VAL A 242 -38.26 -16.28 -1.60
C VAL A 242 -38.29 -17.64 -2.26
N LEU A 243 -38.33 -17.64 -3.59
CA LEU A 243 -38.11 -18.83 -4.41
C LEU A 243 -36.75 -18.65 -5.08
N PRO A 244 -35.66 -19.14 -4.46
CA PRO A 244 -34.34 -18.93 -4.99
C PRO A 244 -34.10 -19.82 -6.22
N THR A 245 -33.33 -19.29 -7.16
CA THR A 245 -32.66 -20.10 -8.20
C THR A 245 -31.21 -20.23 -7.77
N ILE A 246 -30.81 -21.42 -7.33
CA ILE A 246 -29.46 -21.69 -6.84
C ILE A 246 -28.73 -22.43 -7.96
N ASP A 247 -27.60 -21.87 -8.42
CA ASP A 247 -26.78 -22.45 -9.49
C ASP A 247 -27.57 -22.84 -10.76
N GLY A 248 -28.59 -22.03 -11.09
CA GLY A 248 -29.46 -22.22 -12.26
C GLY A 248 -30.62 -23.21 -12.04
N GLN A 249 -30.76 -23.79 -10.85
CA GLN A 249 -31.88 -24.67 -10.51
C GLN A 249 -32.88 -23.96 -9.59
N VAL A 250 -34.16 -23.98 -9.99
CA VAL A 250 -35.25 -23.41 -9.18
C VAL A 250 -35.55 -24.37 -8.03
N GLU A 251 -35.43 -23.90 -6.79
CA GLU A 251 -35.76 -24.71 -5.63
C GLU A 251 -37.27 -24.80 -5.44
N SER A 252 -37.78 -26.00 -5.16
CA SER A 252 -39.21 -26.20 -4.90
C SER A 252 -39.61 -25.56 -3.58
N PRO A 253 -40.79 -24.94 -3.47
CA PRO A 253 -41.25 -24.33 -2.22
C PRO A 253 -41.27 -25.36 -1.08
N PRO A 254 -40.87 -24.99 0.14
CA PRO A 254 -40.92 -25.89 1.28
C PRO A 254 -42.36 -26.35 1.50
N VAL A 255 -42.55 -27.68 1.62
CA VAL A 255 -43.87 -28.32 1.77
C VAL A 255 -44.49 -27.88 3.10
N GLY A 256 -45.36 -26.88 3.05
CA GLY A 256 -46.24 -26.52 4.16
C GLY A 256 -47.34 -27.57 4.33
N LYS A 257 -47.52 -28.10 5.55
CA LYS A 257 -48.69 -28.90 5.95
C LYS A 257 -49.97 -28.21 5.45
N LYS A 258 -50.69 -28.86 4.53
CA LYS A 258 -52.07 -28.50 4.18
C LYS A 258 -52.90 -28.47 5.45
N ALA A 259 -53.41 -27.30 5.82
CA ALA A 259 -54.49 -27.20 6.79
C ALA A 259 -55.70 -27.98 6.21
N ALA A 260 -56.11 -29.03 6.92
CA ALA A 260 -57.29 -29.80 6.58
C ALA A 260 -58.53 -28.90 6.70
N LYS A 261 -59.22 -28.68 5.59
CA LYS A 261 -60.56 -28.09 5.55
C LYS A 261 -61.54 -29.24 5.76
N GLN A 262 -62.29 -29.21 6.86
CA GLN A 262 -63.47 -30.05 7.08
C GLN A 262 -64.71 -29.20 6.75
N PRO A 263 -65.70 -29.72 6.00
CA PRO A 263 -66.97 -29.04 5.78
C PRO A 263 -67.98 -29.49 6.84
N GLU A 264 -68.74 -28.55 7.41
CA GLU A 264 -70.05 -28.87 7.97
C GLU A 264 -71.07 -27.81 7.54
N ASP A 265 -72.13 -28.34 6.94
CA ASP A 265 -73.35 -27.69 6.48
C ASP A 265 -74.17 -27.14 7.65
N GLY A 266 -74.90 -26.06 7.40
CA GLY A 266 -75.93 -25.57 8.31
C GLY A 266 -76.41 -24.14 8.03
N GLU A 267 -77.12 -23.94 6.92
CA GLU A 267 -78.06 -22.81 6.77
C GLU A 267 -79.38 -23.17 7.49
N PRO A 268 -80.11 -22.20 8.07
CA PRO A 268 -80.98 -21.39 7.22
C PRO A 268 -81.10 -19.88 7.56
N LYS A 269 -81.32 -19.12 6.48
CA LYS A 269 -81.80 -17.73 6.25
C LYS A 269 -82.99 -17.24 7.10
N PRO A 270 -83.49 -15.99 6.89
CA PRO A 270 -82.85 -14.69 6.60
C PRO A 270 -83.48 -13.52 7.42
N LYS A 271 -82.84 -12.35 7.52
CA LYS A 271 -83.53 -11.03 7.57
C LYS A 271 -82.61 -9.92 7.05
N ALA A 272 -83.10 -9.16 6.08
CA ALA A 272 -82.60 -7.86 5.63
C ALA A 272 -83.68 -6.80 5.96
N PRO A 273 -83.54 -5.50 5.63
CA PRO A 273 -82.34 -4.65 5.47
C PRO A 273 -82.46 -3.34 6.30
N VAL A 274 -81.39 -2.58 6.54
CA VAL A 274 -81.49 -1.11 6.67
C VAL A 274 -80.21 -0.44 6.14
N VAL A 275 -80.44 0.47 5.19
CA VAL A 275 -79.57 1.47 4.59
C VAL A 275 -79.18 2.53 5.61
N SER A 276 -77.93 2.98 5.63
CA SER A 276 -77.68 4.42 5.77
C SER A 276 -76.32 4.82 5.20
N GLN A 277 -76.39 5.62 4.15
CA GLN A 277 -75.40 6.62 3.80
C GLN A 277 -75.17 7.55 4.99
N ASN A 278 -73.95 8.08 5.13
CA ASN A 278 -73.79 9.48 5.46
C ASN A 278 -72.46 10.01 4.92
N ASP A 279 -72.56 10.81 3.87
CA ASP A 279 -71.63 11.87 3.52
C ASP A 279 -71.85 13.07 4.45
N GLY A 280 -70.78 13.83 4.70
CA GLY A 280 -70.85 15.24 5.10
C GLY A 280 -70.32 15.56 6.50
N LYS A 281 -69.10 16.09 6.60
CA LYS A 281 -68.82 17.52 6.46
C LYS A 281 -67.31 17.78 6.43
#